data_AF-A0A929NRS4-F1
#
_entry.id   AF-A0A929NRS4-F1
#
_cell.length_a   1.000
_cell.length_b   1.000
_cell.length_c   1.000
_cell.angle_alpha   90.00
_cell.angle_beta   90.00
_cell.angle_gamma   90.00
#
_symmetry.space_group_name_H-M   'P 1'
#
loop_
_entity.id
_entity.type
_entity.pdbx_description
1 polymer ?
#
loop_
_entity_poly.entity_id
_entity_poly.type
_entity_poly.pdbx_seq_one_letter_code
_entity_poly.pdbx_strand_id
1 'polypeptide(L)'
;MAEPDTILVSESTKLLIEDAVDCTHVNDITPRGFSRPVGVYRVDSLRNNGEQLTSVTRKGRHVEVNIADDRNIREAIVELKRIQEEFEERLVAAS
;
A
#
# COMPACT_ATOMS: atom_id res chain seq x y z
N MET A 1 24.94 -19.06 5.13
CA MET A 1 24.36 -17.89 5.84
C MET A 1 24.02 -16.86 4.78
N ALA A 2 23.20 -15.86 5.06
CA ALA A 2 22.91 -14.83 4.06
C ALA A 2 24.20 -14.07 3.70
N GLU A 3 24.42 -13.82 2.41
CA GLU A 3 25.45 -12.89 1.97
C GLU A 3 25.10 -11.46 2.44
N PRO A 4 26.07 -10.53 2.51
CA PRO A 4 25.79 -9.13 2.79
C PRO A 4 24.67 -8.58 1.89
N ASP A 5 23.89 -7.64 2.43
CA ASP A 5 22.77 -6.98 1.75
C ASP A 5 21.67 -7.94 1.23
N THR A 6 21.63 -9.17 1.75
CA THR A 6 20.61 -10.18 1.40
C THR A 6 19.67 -10.47 2.56
N ILE A 7 18.36 -10.38 2.31
CA ILE A 7 17.34 -10.85 3.25
C ILE A 7 16.87 -12.22 2.79
N LEU A 8 17.01 -13.22 3.66
CA LEU A 8 16.52 -14.58 3.45
C LEU A 8 15.35 -14.86 4.39
N VAL A 9 14.28 -15.41 3.84
CA VAL A 9 13.07 -15.79 4.56
C VAL A 9 12.79 -17.28 4.37
N SER A 10 12.11 -17.87 5.36
CA SER A 10 11.63 -19.25 5.24
C SER A 10 10.42 -19.33 4.30
N GLU A 11 10.14 -20.52 3.77
CA GLU A 11 8.91 -20.78 3.00
C GLU A 11 7.65 -20.30 3.73
N SER A 12 7.53 -20.59 5.03
CA SER A 12 6.38 -20.18 5.84
C SER A 12 6.20 -18.67 5.91
N THR A 13 7.31 -17.93 6.01
CA THR A 13 7.29 -16.46 6.00
C THR A 13 6.97 -15.93 4.60
N LYS A 14 7.54 -16.54 3.54
CA LYS A 14 7.25 -16.18 2.15
C LYS A 14 5.76 -16.26 1.86
N LEU A 15 5.09 -17.35 2.30
CA LEU A 15 3.65 -17.54 2.08
C LEU A 15 2.80 -16.45 2.77
N LEU A 16 3.25 -15.92 3.92
CA LEU A 16 2.54 -14.86 4.63
C LEU A 16 2.70 -13.47 3.99
N ILE A 17 3.74 -13.26 3.18
CA ILE A 17 4.08 -11.95 2.61
C ILE A 17 4.00 -11.92 1.08
N GLU A 18 3.57 -13.02 0.45
CA GLU A 18 3.66 -13.19 -1.01
C GLU A 18 2.81 -12.19 -1.80
N ASP A 19 1.78 -11.62 -1.20
CA ASP A 19 0.94 -10.60 -1.83
C ASP A 19 1.61 -9.22 -1.94
N ALA A 20 2.66 -8.96 -1.15
CA ALA A 20 3.31 -7.67 -1.04
C ALA A 20 4.81 -7.69 -1.38
N VAL A 21 5.42 -8.87 -1.50
CA VAL A 21 6.88 -9.01 -1.63
C VAL A 21 7.22 -10.07 -2.67
N ASP A 22 8.07 -9.70 -3.61
CA ASP A 22 8.68 -10.63 -4.55
C ASP A 22 9.84 -11.38 -3.89
N CYS A 23 9.74 -12.70 -3.95
CA CYS A 23 10.73 -13.60 -3.37
C CYS A 23 11.15 -14.66 -4.40
N THR A 24 12.45 -14.92 -4.51
CA THR A 24 13.02 -15.99 -5.34
C THR A 24 13.54 -17.13 -4.46
N HIS A 25 13.21 -18.38 -4.81
CA HIS A 25 13.79 -19.54 -4.13
C HIS A 25 15.30 -19.60 -4.36
N VAL A 26 16.07 -19.85 -3.30
CA VAL A 26 17.53 -19.90 -3.34
C VAL A 26 18.04 -21.30 -3.10
N ASN A 27 17.58 -21.95 -2.04
CA ASN A 27 18.05 -23.27 -1.64
C ASN A 27 17.12 -23.89 -0.59
N ASP A 28 17.26 -25.20 -0.37
CA ASP A 28 16.71 -25.88 0.80
C ASP A 28 17.85 -26.19 1.76
N ILE A 29 17.74 -25.76 3.01
CA ILE A 29 18.75 -26.01 4.04
C ILE A 29 18.15 -26.81 5.19
N THR A 30 18.96 -27.63 5.86
CA THR A 30 18.57 -28.24 7.14
C THR A 30 19.37 -27.58 8.25
N PRO A 31 18.83 -26.56 8.93
CA PRO A 31 19.55 -25.91 10.03
C PRO A 31 19.83 -26.92 11.15
N ARG A 32 20.89 -26.69 11.92
CA ARG A 32 21.17 -27.54 13.09
C ARG A 32 19.97 -27.54 14.03
N GLY A 33 19.52 -28.74 14.41
CA GLY A 33 18.34 -28.93 15.27
C GLY A 33 17.03 -29.13 14.51
N PHE A 34 17.03 -29.03 13.17
CA PHE A 34 15.85 -29.32 12.36
C PHE A 34 15.91 -30.77 11.86
N SER A 35 14.78 -31.46 11.94
CA SER A 35 14.63 -32.84 11.47
C SER A 35 14.40 -32.94 9.96
N ARG A 36 14.13 -31.81 9.27
CA ARG A 36 13.81 -31.74 7.84
C ARG A 36 14.39 -30.48 7.21
N PRO A 37 14.66 -30.49 5.90
CA PRO A 37 15.00 -29.27 5.16
C PRO A 37 13.88 -28.24 5.20
N VAL A 38 14.27 -26.97 5.13
CA VAL A 38 13.39 -25.81 5.04
C VAL A 38 13.79 -25.02 3.81
N GLY A 39 12.80 -24.66 2.99
CA GLY A 39 13.00 -23.81 1.82
C GLY A 39 13.38 -22.39 2.23
N VAL A 40 14.40 -21.86 1.56
CA VAL A 40 14.94 -20.52 1.78
C VAL A 40 14.76 -19.68 0.54
N TYR A 41 14.15 -18.51 0.72
CA TYR A 41 13.81 -17.58 -0.34
C TYR A 41 14.50 -16.24 -0.07
N ARG A 42 15.05 -15.61 -1.10
CA ARG A 42 15.56 -14.25 -1.03
C ARG A 42 14.44 -13.27 -1.31
N VAL A 43 14.35 -12.23 -0.49
CA VAL A 43 13.49 -11.07 -0.78
C VAL A 43 14.19 -10.22 -1.83
N ASP A 44 13.58 -10.07 -2.99
CA ASP A 44 14.15 -9.31 -4.10
C ASP A 44 13.63 -7.86 -4.10
N SER A 45 12.31 -7.68 -3.95
CA SER A 45 11.70 -6.34 -3.91
C SER A 45 10.31 -6.37 -3.28
N LEU A 46 9.82 -5.21 -2.84
CA LEU A 46 8.40 -5.05 -2.52
C LEU A 46 7.62 -4.98 -3.83
N ARG A 47 6.54 -5.74 -3.92
CA ARG A 47 5.58 -5.57 -5.01
C ARG A 47 4.99 -4.18 -4.88
N ASN A 48 5.24 -3.34 -5.88
CA ASN A 48 4.47 -2.12 -6.04
C ASN A 48 3.05 -2.52 -6.42
N ASN A 49 2.17 -2.69 -5.42
CA ASN A 49 0.74 -2.90 -5.62
C ASN A 49 0.04 -1.59 -6.07
N GLY A 50 0.66 -0.88 -7.02
CA GLY A 50 0.35 0.50 -7.37
C GLY A 50 1.24 1.47 -6.60
N GLU A 51 1.72 2.49 -7.30
CA GLU A 51 2.34 3.67 -6.72
C GLU A 51 1.60 4.06 -5.44
N GLN A 52 2.33 4.19 -4.35
CA GLN A 52 1.77 4.48 -3.04
C GLN A 52 0.88 5.73 -3.16
N LEU A 53 -0.43 5.52 -3.25
CA LEU A 53 -1.42 6.58 -3.33
C LEU A 53 -1.27 7.40 -2.05
N THR A 54 -0.59 8.53 -2.16
CA THR A 54 -0.44 9.45 -1.04
C THR A 54 -1.78 10.15 -0.90
N SER A 55 -2.57 9.71 0.08
CA SER A 55 -3.83 10.38 0.38
C SER A 55 -3.55 11.72 1.04
N VAL A 56 -4.28 12.75 0.61
CA VAL A 56 -4.18 14.09 1.20
C VAL A 56 -5.43 14.34 2.01
N THR A 57 -5.25 14.49 3.32
CA THR A 57 -6.34 14.86 4.24
C THR A 57 -6.17 16.31 4.67
N ARG A 58 -7.23 17.11 4.53
CA ARG A 58 -7.29 18.49 5.01
C ARG A 58 -8.53 18.69 5.86
N LYS A 59 -8.31 19.03 7.13
CA LYS A 59 -9.38 19.37 8.08
C LYS A 59 -9.53 20.88 8.22
N GLY A 60 -10.74 21.37 8.03
CA GLY A 60 -11.16 22.74 8.29
C GLY A 60 -12.00 22.84 9.57
N ARG A 61 -12.59 24.03 9.81
CA ARG A 61 -13.42 24.28 11.00
C ARG A 61 -14.76 23.55 10.95
N HIS A 62 -15.33 23.41 9.76
CA HIS A 62 -16.68 22.87 9.56
C HIS A 62 -16.73 21.65 8.62
N VAL A 63 -15.61 21.35 7.94
CA VAL A 63 -15.53 20.30 6.91
C VAL A 63 -14.16 19.63 6.97
N GLU A 64 -14.11 18.33 6.69
CA GLU A 64 -12.90 17.55 6.44
C GLU A 64 -12.95 16.98 5.03
N VAL A 65 -11.83 17.08 4.30
CA VAL A 65 -11.70 16.57 2.93
C VAL A 65 -10.60 15.52 2.92
N ASN A 66 -10.89 14.35 2.36
CA ASN A 66 -9.94 13.28 2.13
C ASN A 66 -9.88 13.00 0.62
N ILE A 67 -8.68 13.12 0.05
CA ILE A 67 -8.39 12.86 -1.36
C ILE A 67 -7.60 11.57 -1.42
N ALA A 68 -8.19 10.54 -2.01
CA ALA A 68 -7.64 9.18 -2.01
C ALA A 68 -6.38 9.02 -2.89
N ASP A 69 -6.23 9.84 -3.93
CA ASP A 69 -5.08 9.86 -4.85
C ASP A 69 -4.68 11.32 -5.12
N ASP A 70 -3.54 11.77 -4.59
CA ASP A 70 -3.05 13.14 -4.77
C ASP A 70 -2.53 13.45 -6.18
N ARG A 71 -2.31 12.44 -7.03
CA ARG A 71 -1.90 12.63 -8.42
C ARG A 71 -3.00 13.29 -9.24
N ASN A 72 -4.25 13.10 -8.83
CA ASN A 72 -5.45 13.68 -9.44
C ASN A 72 -6.00 14.85 -8.62
N ILE A 73 -5.14 15.61 -7.91
CA ILE A 73 -5.56 16.73 -7.08
C ILE A 73 -6.38 17.78 -7.86
N ARG A 74 -6.10 17.95 -9.16
CA ARG A 74 -6.80 18.93 -9.99
C ARG A 74 -8.24 18.51 -10.25
N GLU A 75 -8.45 17.24 -10.56
CA GLU A 75 -9.75 16.60 -10.76
C GLU A 75 -10.55 16.65 -9.45
N ALA A 76 -9.93 16.31 -8.32
CA ALA A 76 -10.55 16.41 -7.00
C ALA A 76 -11.01 17.85 -6.68
N ILE A 77 -10.23 18.87 -7.04
CA ILE A 77 -10.66 20.28 -6.87
C ILE A 77 -11.89 20.61 -7.72
N VAL A 78 -11.99 20.07 -8.93
CA VAL A 78 -13.17 20.27 -9.80
C VAL A 78 -14.41 19.61 -9.20
N GLU A 79 -14.27 18.40 -8.66
CA GLU A 79 -15.36 17.71 -7.97
C GLU A 79 -15.83 18.48 -6.73
N LEU A 80 -14.90 18.97 -5.91
CA LEU A 80 -15.23 19.77 -4.72
C LEU A 80 -15.99 21.05 -5.07
N LYS A 81 -15.69 21.69 -6.21
CA LYS A 81 -16.46 22.85 -6.69
C LYS A 81 -17.89 22.49 -7.07
N ARG A 82 -18.11 21.36 -7.75
CA ARG A 82 -19.47 20.90 -8.08
C ARG A 82 -20.28 20.61 -6.82
N ILE A 83 -19.66 19.97 -5.83
CA ILE A 83 -20.29 19.70 -4.53
C ILE A 83 -20.67 21.02 -3.83
N GLN A 84 -19.83 22.05 -3.92
CA GLN A 84 -20.16 23.38 -3.41
C GLN A 84 -21.40 23.96 -4.09
N GLU A 85 -21.42 23.96 -5.43
CA GLU A 85 -22.55 24.45 -6.24
C GLU A 85 -23.86 23.73 -5.88
N GLU A 86 -23.84 22.40 -5.75
CA GLU A 86 -25.00 21.60 -5.34
C GLU A 86 -25.53 21.97 -3.95
N PHE A 87 -24.65 22.27 -3.00
CA PHE A 87 -25.08 22.72 -1.67
C PHE A 87 -25.70 24.12 -1.72
N GLU A 88 -25.16 25.02 -2.52
CA GLU A 88 -25.72 26.36 -2.72
C GLU A 88 -27.12 26.30 -3.34
N GLU A 89 -27.33 25.48 -4.37
CA GLU A 89 -28.64 25.27 -4.98
C GLU A 89 -29.68 24.75 -3.97
N ARG A 90 -29.28 23.82 -3.10
CA ARG A 90 -30.17 23.30 -2.04
C ARG A 90 -30.54 24.33 -0.99
N LEU A 91 -29.65 25.29 -0.70
CA LEU A 91 -29.96 26.42 0.20
C LEU A 91 -30.99 27.36 -0.42
N VAL A 92 -30.85 27.65 -1.72
CA VAL A 92 -31.81 28.48 -2.45
C VAL A 92 -33.17 27.80 -2.56
N ALA A 93 -33.22 26.50 -2.83
CA ALA A 93 -34.47 25.74 -2.94
C ALA A 93 -35.20 25.55 -1.60
N ALA A 94 -34.51 25.72 -0.46
CA ALA A 94 -35.07 25.61 0.87
C ALA A 94 -35.48 26.95 1.49
N SER A 95 -35.26 28.07 0.78
CA SER A 95 -35.60 29.45 1.18
C SER A 95 -36.90 29.90 0.54
#